data_AF-A0A837B533-F1
#
_entry.id   AF-A0A837B533-F1
#
_cell.length_a   1.000
_cell.length_b   1.000
_cell.length_c   1.000
_cell.angle_alpha   90.00
_cell.angle_beta   90.00
_cell.angle_gamma   90.00
#
_symmetry.space_group_name_H-M   'P 1'
#
loop_
_entity.id
_entity.type
_entity.pdbx_description
1 polymer ?
#
loop_
_entity_poly.entity_id
_entity_poly.type
_entity_poly.pdbx_seq_one_letter_code
_entity_poly.pdbx_strand_id
1 'polypeptide(L)'
;PLVHLVRNAIDHGIESPALREATGKPRSGHVRLSAQQEGDYVSIEIQDDGAGIDPERLREIARNKGLIDAEAAARLSTDECLHLIFMPGFSTKVEVTDISGRGVGMDVVQSRIRELSGQIQIQSELGRGSRFMIRVPLTLAILPTLLVQAGEAVYALPLARVVEVLHAPQTSLGWFDGRAVLDRRSHTLPLIDLRRWL
;
A
#
# COMPACT_ATOMS: atom_id res chain seq x y z
N PRO A 1 -2.28 -9.90 -3.41
CA PRO A 1 -1.11 -9.01 -3.55
C PRO A 1 -0.21 -9.38 -4.73
N LEU A 2 0.32 -10.61 -4.75
CA LEU A 2 1.28 -11.06 -5.76
C LEU A 2 0.74 -11.03 -7.20
N VAL A 3 -0.47 -11.56 -7.42
CA VAL A 3 -1.14 -11.52 -8.74
C VAL A 3 -1.24 -10.11 -9.29
N HIS A 4 -1.44 -9.12 -8.42
CA HIS A 4 -1.55 -7.72 -8.82
C HIS A 4 -0.19 -7.15 -9.27
N LEU A 5 0.90 -7.46 -8.54
CA LEU A 5 2.25 -7.04 -8.92
C LEU A 5 2.69 -7.68 -10.25
N VAL A 6 2.43 -8.97 -10.43
CA VAL A 6 2.70 -9.67 -11.69
C VAL A 6 1.89 -9.06 -12.83
N ARG A 7 0.61 -8.75 -12.60
CA ARG A 7 -0.23 -8.08 -13.58
C ARG A 7 0.32 -6.69 -13.94
N ASN A 8 0.75 -5.90 -12.97
CA ASN A 8 1.32 -4.58 -13.25
C ASN A 8 2.62 -4.66 -14.06
N ALA A 9 3.47 -5.66 -13.78
CA ALA A 9 4.65 -5.93 -14.59
C ALA A 9 4.27 -6.21 -16.05
N ILE A 10 3.18 -6.96 -16.30
CA ILE A 10 2.72 -7.30 -17.65
C ILE A 10 2.00 -6.12 -18.33
N ASP A 11 1.05 -5.48 -17.65
CA ASP A 11 0.17 -4.44 -18.21
C ASP A 11 0.90 -3.10 -18.39
N HIS A 12 1.88 -2.81 -17.53
CA HIS A 12 2.55 -1.51 -17.45
C HIS A 12 4.09 -1.57 -17.51
N GLY A 13 4.70 -2.67 -17.09
CA GLY A 13 6.16 -2.82 -17.10
C GLY A 13 6.69 -3.21 -18.49
N ILE A 14 6.20 -4.31 -19.05
CA ILE A 14 6.67 -4.86 -20.33
C ILE A 14 6.17 -4.00 -21.50
N GLU A 15 7.11 -3.53 -22.32
CA GLU A 15 6.79 -2.75 -23.51
C GLU A 15 6.26 -3.63 -24.65
N SER A 16 5.63 -3.00 -25.65
CA SER A 16 5.20 -3.72 -26.84
C SER A 16 6.40 -4.34 -27.60
N PRO A 17 6.22 -5.47 -28.30
CA PRO A 17 7.30 -6.12 -29.03
C PRO A 17 8.10 -5.19 -29.96
N ALA A 18 7.39 -4.28 -30.64
CA ALA A 18 8.01 -3.31 -31.55
C ALA A 18 8.88 -2.27 -30.80
N LEU A 19 8.43 -1.78 -29.64
CA LEU A 19 9.21 -0.83 -28.83
C LEU A 19 10.44 -1.50 -28.21
N ARG A 20 10.33 -2.78 -27.84
CA ARG A 20 11.47 -3.57 -27.34
C ARG A 20 12.54 -3.75 -28.40
N GLU A 21 12.15 -4.16 -29.61
CA GLU A 21 13.09 -4.28 -30.73
C GLU A 21 13.75 -2.93 -31.07
N ALA A 22 12.99 -1.83 -31.05
CA ALA A 22 13.50 -0.49 -31.30
C ALA A 22 14.51 0.01 -30.25
N THR A 23 14.44 -0.52 -29.02
CA THR A 23 15.35 -0.20 -27.91
C THR A 23 16.46 -1.24 -27.72
N GLY A 24 16.59 -2.21 -28.64
CA GLY A 24 17.63 -3.24 -28.61
C GLY A 24 17.37 -4.38 -27.64
N LYS A 25 16.13 -4.52 -27.13
CA LYS A 25 15.72 -5.57 -26.19
C LYS A 25 15.12 -6.78 -26.92
N PRO A 26 15.15 -7.99 -26.32
CA PRO A 26 14.48 -9.15 -26.89
C PRO A 26 12.99 -8.89 -27.08
N ARG A 27 12.44 -9.36 -28.20
CA ARG A 27 11.01 -9.23 -28.55
C ARG A 27 10.08 -9.74 -27.45
N SER A 28 10.46 -10.83 -26.78
CA SER A 28 9.75 -11.36 -25.61
C SER A 28 10.18 -10.62 -24.35
N GLY A 29 9.21 -10.12 -23.59
CA GLY A 29 9.42 -9.68 -22.21
C GLY A 29 9.61 -10.88 -21.27
N HIS A 30 10.30 -10.64 -20.16
CA HIS A 30 10.51 -11.62 -19.09
C HIS A 30 10.05 -11.02 -17.77
N VAL A 31 9.18 -11.77 -17.08
CA VAL A 31 8.82 -11.50 -15.69
C VAL A 31 9.23 -12.72 -14.87
N ARG A 32 10.04 -12.51 -13.84
CA ARG A 32 10.53 -13.53 -12.91
C ARG A 32 9.84 -13.34 -11.56
N LEU A 33 9.20 -14.40 -11.07
CA LEU A 33 8.75 -14.51 -9.70
C LEU A 33 9.67 -15.52 -9.00
N SER A 34 10.36 -15.09 -7.95
CA SER A 34 11.16 -15.95 -7.10
C SER A 34 10.72 -15.83 -5.65
N ALA A 35 10.90 -16.91 -4.89
CA ALA A 35 10.69 -16.91 -3.45
C ALA A 35 11.81 -17.72 -2.80
N GLN A 36 12.39 -17.17 -1.74
CA GLN A 36 13.48 -17.80 -1.00
C GLN A 36 13.27 -17.56 0.49
N GLN A 37 13.64 -18.55 1.30
CA GLN A 37 13.72 -18.37 2.74
C GLN A 37 15.04 -17.67 3.12
N GLU A 38 14.93 -16.57 3.84
CA GLU A 38 16.04 -15.78 4.39
C GLU A 38 15.88 -15.71 5.92
N GLY A 39 16.39 -16.73 6.61
CA GLY A 39 16.23 -16.90 8.05
C GLY A 39 14.76 -17.12 8.43
N ASP A 40 14.24 -16.25 9.29
CA ASP A 40 12.84 -16.26 9.76
C ASP A 40 11.88 -15.53 8.81
N TYR A 41 12.34 -15.15 7.61
CA TYR A 41 11.53 -14.46 6.62
C TYR A 41 11.50 -15.25 5.32
N VAL A 42 10.39 -15.13 4.59
CA VAL A 42 10.29 -15.46 3.18
C VAL A 42 10.46 -14.16 2.40
N SER A 43 11.48 -14.13 1.55
CA SER A 43 11.73 -13.09 0.56
C SER A 43 11.08 -13.50 -0.75
N ILE A 44 10.15 -12.70 -1.26
CA ILE A 44 9.46 -12.90 -2.53
C ILE A 44 9.82 -11.74 -3.44
N GLU A 45 10.27 -12.05 -4.63
CA GLU A 45 10.71 -11.06 -5.60
C GLU A 45 9.94 -11.19 -6.91
N ILE A 46 9.52 -10.05 -7.43
CA ILE A 46 8.95 -9.91 -8.77
C ILE A 46 9.85 -8.97 -9.54
N GLN A 47 10.50 -9.48 -10.57
CA GLN A 47 11.38 -8.71 -11.45
C GLN A 47 10.85 -8.76 -12.88
N ASP A 48 10.84 -7.63 -13.58
CA ASP A 48 10.61 -7.55 -15.01
C ASP A 48 11.82 -6.94 -15.72
N ASP A 49 11.92 -7.22 -17.03
CA ASP A 49 12.89 -6.59 -17.92
C ASP A 49 12.23 -5.49 -18.77
N GLY A 50 11.24 -4.78 -18.20
CA GLY A 50 10.41 -3.79 -18.87
C GLY A 50 11.04 -2.41 -19.03
N ALA A 51 10.21 -1.40 -19.24
CA ALA A 51 10.65 -0.01 -19.40
C ALA A 51 11.24 0.59 -18.12
N GLY A 52 11.00 -0.04 -16.97
CA GLY A 52 11.24 0.56 -15.67
C GLY A 52 10.25 1.69 -15.37
N ILE A 53 10.40 2.28 -14.19
CA ILE A 53 9.51 3.31 -13.67
C ILE A 53 10.28 4.63 -13.64
N ASP A 54 9.71 5.64 -14.29
CA ASP A 54 10.26 7.00 -14.36
C ASP A 54 9.99 7.75 -13.04
N PRO A 55 11.01 8.01 -12.21
CA PRO A 55 10.85 8.68 -10.92
C PRO A 55 10.40 10.14 -11.08
N GLU A 56 10.84 10.83 -12.13
CA GLU A 56 10.42 12.20 -12.45
C GLU A 56 8.95 12.24 -12.80
N ARG A 57 8.50 11.28 -13.62
CA ARG A 57 7.08 11.15 -13.96
C ARG A 57 6.21 10.92 -12.73
N LEU A 58 6.67 10.08 -11.79
CA LEU A 58 5.94 9.85 -10.54
C LEU A 58 5.85 11.13 -9.70
N ARG A 59 6.96 11.86 -9.59
CA ARG A 59 7.03 13.15 -8.89
C ARG A 59 6.05 14.17 -9.47
N GLU A 60 6.00 14.29 -10.79
CA GLU A 60 5.04 15.17 -11.49
C GLU A 60 3.59 14.77 -11.21
N ILE A 61 3.27 13.49 -11.31
CA ILE A 61 1.91 12.98 -11.06
C ILE A 61 1.50 13.26 -9.61
N ALA A 62 2.38 13.01 -8.63
CA ALA A 62 2.10 13.28 -7.22
C ALA A 62 1.84 14.77 -6.98
N ARG A 63 2.67 15.65 -7.56
CA ARG A 63 2.50 17.10 -7.45
C ARG A 63 1.19 17.57 -8.10
N ASN A 64 0.91 17.12 -9.32
CA ASN A 64 -0.28 17.54 -10.08
C ASN A 64 -1.58 17.06 -9.41
N LYS A 65 -1.53 15.94 -8.69
CA LYS A 65 -2.66 15.44 -7.87
C LYS A 65 -2.75 16.08 -6.49
N GLY A 66 -1.84 17.00 -6.13
CA GLY A 66 -1.81 17.64 -4.82
C GLY A 66 -1.45 16.70 -3.67
N LEU A 67 -0.82 15.56 -3.97
CA LEU A 67 -0.38 14.57 -2.98
C LEU A 67 0.87 15.04 -2.24
N ILE A 68 1.70 15.84 -2.91
CA ILE A 68 2.89 16.50 -2.36
C ILE A 68 2.94 17.94 -2.87
N ASP A 69 3.49 18.87 -2.07
CA ASP A 69 3.77 20.23 -2.52
C ASP A 69 5.07 20.32 -3.34
N ALA A 70 5.31 21.47 -3.95
CA ALA A 70 6.48 21.68 -4.81
C ALA A 70 7.81 21.61 -4.06
N GLU A 71 7.82 21.99 -2.78
CA GLU A 71 9.02 22.01 -1.95
C GLU A 71 9.41 20.59 -1.51
N ALA A 72 8.43 19.80 -1.11
CA ALA A 72 8.56 18.37 -0.84
C ALA A 72 9.00 17.63 -2.10
N ALA A 73 8.36 17.87 -3.24
CA ALA A 73 8.72 17.24 -4.51
C ALA A 73 10.19 17.47 -4.89
N ALA A 74 10.71 18.69 -4.68
CA ALA A 74 12.09 19.04 -5.00
C ALA A 74 13.14 18.38 -4.08
N ARG A 75 12.74 17.91 -2.89
CA ARG A 75 13.63 17.25 -1.93
C ARG A 75 13.71 15.73 -2.09
N LEU A 76 12.78 15.12 -2.83
CA LEU A 76 12.73 13.67 -2.96
C LEU A 76 13.89 13.14 -3.81
N SER A 77 14.64 12.21 -3.22
CA SER A 77 15.56 11.35 -3.96
C SER A 77 14.82 10.45 -4.95
N THR A 78 15.57 9.83 -5.86
CA THR A 78 15.05 8.87 -6.84
C THR A 78 14.28 7.71 -6.16
N ASP A 79 14.84 7.14 -5.10
CA ASP A 79 14.22 6.03 -4.37
C ASP A 79 12.93 6.46 -3.64
N GLU A 80 12.92 7.67 -3.07
CA GLU A 80 11.71 8.23 -2.46
C GLU A 80 10.63 8.52 -3.51
N CYS A 81 11.02 8.95 -4.72
CA CYS A 81 10.08 9.12 -5.83
C CYS A 81 9.44 7.79 -6.25
N LEU A 82 10.20 6.70 -6.29
CA LEU A 82 9.65 5.37 -6.54
C LEU A 82 8.64 4.94 -5.47
N HIS A 83 8.84 5.34 -4.21
CA HIS A 83 7.89 5.05 -3.14
C HIS A 83 6.56 5.80 -3.25
N LEU A 84 6.47 6.88 -4.05
CA LEU A 84 5.23 7.61 -4.28
C LEU A 84 4.12 6.71 -4.83
N ILE A 85 4.46 5.64 -5.55
CA ILE A 85 3.47 4.68 -6.07
C ILE A 85 2.59 4.07 -4.97
N PHE A 86 3.12 3.97 -3.75
CA PHE A 86 2.41 3.38 -2.61
C PHE A 86 1.53 4.38 -1.87
N MET A 87 1.55 5.67 -2.25
CA MET A 87 0.71 6.67 -1.60
C MET A 87 -0.78 6.41 -1.87
N PRO A 88 -1.65 6.55 -0.85
CA PRO A 88 -3.09 6.51 -1.05
C PRO A 88 -3.53 7.52 -2.10
N GLY A 89 -4.37 7.09 -3.05
CA GLY A 89 -4.84 7.94 -4.14
C GLY A 89 -3.82 8.16 -5.27
N PHE A 90 -2.62 7.58 -5.18
CA PHE A 90 -1.67 7.56 -6.29
C PHE A 90 -2.14 6.57 -7.35
N SER A 91 -2.31 7.06 -8.58
CA SER A 91 -2.61 6.24 -9.74
C SER A 91 -2.07 6.91 -10.99
N THR A 92 -1.42 6.13 -11.85
CA THR A 92 -0.89 6.58 -13.15
C THR A 92 -1.96 6.65 -14.24
N LYS A 93 -3.18 6.15 -13.98
CA LYS A 93 -4.28 6.20 -14.95
C LYS A 93 -4.94 7.58 -14.94
N VAL A 94 -5.06 8.16 -16.13
CA VAL A 94 -5.75 9.45 -16.38
C VAL A 94 -7.27 9.27 -16.36
N GLU A 95 -7.77 8.08 -16.74
CA GLU A 95 -9.19 7.72 -16.68
C GLU A 95 -9.48 6.68 -15.60
N VAL A 96 -10.54 6.94 -14.82
CA VAL A 96 -11.14 5.97 -13.90
C VAL A 96 -11.86 4.93 -14.76
N THR A 97 -11.20 3.83 -15.10
CA THR A 97 -11.83 2.73 -15.85
C THR A 97 -12.48 1.75 -14.90
N ASP A 98 -13.79 1.55 -15.06
CA ASP A 98 -14.70 0.74 -14.21
C ASP A 98 -14.46 -0.78 -14.24
N ILE A 99 -13.29 -1.26 -14.70
CA ILE A 99 -13.00 -2.70 -14.80
C ILE A 99 -12.18 -3.22 -13.60
N SER A 100 -12.24 -2.53 -12.46
CA SER A 100 -11.70 -3.06 -11.18
C SER A 100 -12.40 -2.39 -10.02
N GLY A 101 -13.70 -2.66 -9.82
CA GLY A 101 -14.58 -2.06 -8.80
C GLY A 101 -14.20 -2.19 -7.31
N ARG A 102 -12.91 -2.34 -6.98
CA ARG A 102 -12.30 -2.03 -5.68
C ARG A 102 -10.90 -1.39 -5.78
N GLY A 103 -10.49 -0.93 -6.96
CA GLY A 103 -9.24 -0.21 -7.24
C GLY A 103 -8.07 -0.70 -6.41
N VAL A 104 -7.50 -1.87 -6.74
CA VAL A 104 -6.28 -2.30 -6.05
C VAL A 104 -5.16 -1.41 -6.57
N GLY A 105 -4.91 -0.30 -5.88
CA GLY A 105 -3.70 0.48 -6.05
C GLY A 105 -2.53 -0.21 -5.35
N MET A 106 -1.33 0.30 -5.61
CA MET A 106 -0.12 -0.18 -4.93
C MET A 106 -0.20 0.11 -3.41
N ASP A 107 -0.98 1.10 -2.98
CA ASP A 107 -1.33 1.39 -1.58
C ASP A 107 -2.06 0.21 -0.89
N VAL A 108 -3.00 -0.43 -1.58
CA VAL A 108 -3.70 -1.64 -1.10
C VAL A 108 -2.74 -2.83 -1.03
N VAL A 109 -1.84 -2.97 -2.01
CA VAL A 109 -0.80 -4.00 -1.98
C VAL A 109 0.11 -3.82 -0.78
N GLN A 110 0.62 -2.60 -0.55
CA GLN A 110 1.48 -2.28 0.60
C GLN A 110 0.77 -2.53 1.93
N SER A 111 -0.50 -2.11 2.04
CA SER A 111 -1.29 -2.30 3.25
C SER A 111 -1.50 -3.79 3.57
N ARG A 112 -1.83 -4.62 2.58
CA ARG A 112 -1.95 -6.08 2.76
C ARG A 112 -0.64 -6.76 3.13
N ILE A 113 0.49 -6.26 2.63
CA ILE A 113 1.81 -6.77 3.03
C ILE A 113 2.14 -6.36 4.47
N ARG A 114 1.80 -5.13 4.86
CA ARG A 114 1.98 -4.65 6.23
C ARG A 114 1.10 -5.39 7.25
N GLU A 115 -0.12 -5.77 6.86
CA GLU A 115 -1.01 -6.62 7.67
C GLU A 115 -0.40 -7.99 8.00
N LEU A 116 0.49 -8.48 7.14
CA LEU A 116 1.26 -9.71 7.35
C LEU A 116 2.57 -9.46 8.13
N SER A 117 2.70 -8.30 8.78
CA SER A 117 3.96 -7.82 9.39
C SER A 117 5.14 -7.83 8.40
N GLY A 118 4.83 -7.69 7.11
CA GLY A 118 5.79 -7.69 6.03
C GLY A 118 6.21 -6.30 5.59
N GLN A 119 7.20 -6.28 4.70
CA GLN A 119 7.72 -5.08 4.06
C GLN A 119 7.75 -5.26 2.55
N ILE A 120 7.57 -4.18 1.80
CA ILE A 120 7.74 -4.14 0.36
C ILE A 120 8.70 -3.01 0.00
N GLN A 121 9.64 -3.30 -0.89
CA GLN A 121 10.59 -2.37 -1.46
C GLN A 121 10.51 -2.43 -2.98
N ILE A 122 10.89 -1.33 -3.62
CA ILE A 122 10.95 -1.21 -5.07
C ILE A 122 12.34 -0.73 -5.47
N GLN A 123 12.87 -1.33 -6.52
CA GLN A 123 14.02 -0.84 -7.27
C GLN A 123 13.62 -0.78 -8.74
N SER A 124 13.98 0.28 -9.45
CA SER A 124 13.71 0.35 -10.88
C SER A 124 14.71 1.25 -11.58
N GLU A 125 15.09 0.86 -12.80
CA GLU A 125 15.95 1.65 -13.68
C GLU A 125 15.30 1.75 -15.06
N LEU A 126 15.27 2.96 -15.61
CA LEU A 126 14.69 3.22 -16.92
C LEU A 126 15.38 2.39 -18.00
N GLY A 127 14.58 1.73 -18.84
CA GLY A 127 15.01 0.82 -19.90
C GLY A 127 15.42 -0.57 -19.42
N ARG A 128 15.66 -0.79 -18.11
CA ARG A 128 16.13 -2.08 -17.56
C ARG A 128 15.06 -2.86 -16.81
N GLY A 129 13.98 -2.20 -16.40
CA GLY A 129 12.84 -2.83 -15.74
C GLY A 129 12.70 -2.48 -14.27
N SER A 130 11.86 -3.23 -13.57
CA SER A 130 11.55 -3.02 -12.16
C SER A 130 11.70 -4.30 -11.36
N ARG A 131 12.00 -4.14 -10.07
CA ARG A 131 12.13 -5.22 -9.08
C ARG A 131 11.37 -4.83 -7.82
N PHE A 132 10.36 -5.62 -7.48
CA PHE A 132 9.63 -5.53 -6.21
C PHE A 132 10.13 -6.64 -5.28
N MET A 133 10.55 -6.26 -4.09
CA MET A 133 11.04 -7.20 -3.07
C MET A 133 10.09 -7.15 -1.88
N ILE A 134 9.53 -8.29 -1.53
CA ILE A 134 8.58 -8.44 -0.44
C ILE A 134 9.21 -9.36 0.59
N ARG A 135 9.23 -8.92 1.84
CA ARG A 135 9.76 -9.71 2.95
C ARG A 135 8.65 -9.93 3.95
N VAL A 136 8.27 -11.19 4.20
CA VAL A 136 7.24 -11.57 5.16
C VAL A 136 7.79 -12.58 6.17
N PRO A 137 7.44 -12.52 7.47
CA PRO A 137 7.87 -13.54 8.43
C PRO A 137 7.36 -14.94 8.06
N LEU A 138 8.19 -15.97 8.27
CA LEU A 138 7.88 -17.39 8.02
C LEU A 138 6.95 -17.99 9.07
N THR A 139 6.91 -17.40 10.26
CA THR A 139 6.15 -17.92 11.39
C THR A 139 4.66 -18.05 11.04
N LEU A 140 4.00 -19.09 11.55
CA LEU A 140 2.53 -19.16 11.61
C LEU A 140 2.07 -17.80 12.17
N ALA A 141 1.42 -17.00 11.33
CA ALA A 141 1.25 -15.57 11.57
C ALA A 141 0.53 -15.33 12.90
N ILE A 142 1.30 -15.06 13.96
CA ILE A 142 0.77 -14.51 15.20
C ILE A 142 0.48 -13.06 14.87
N LEU A 143 -0.75 -12.80 14.40
CA LEU A 143 -1.24 -11.44 14.24
C LEU A 143 -1.44 -10.88 15.65
N PRO A 144 -0.64 -9.90 16.11
CA PRO A 144 -0.89 -9.26 17.39
C PRO A 144 -2.28 -8.61 17.33
N THR A 145 -3.11 -8.90 18.32
CA THR A 145 -4.48 -8.39 18.40
C THR A 145 -4.72 -7.71 19.74
N LEU A 146 -5.51 -6.64 19.71
CA LEU A 146 -6.12 -6.07 20.88
C LEU A 146 -7.44 -6.82 21.13
N LEU A 147 -7.50 -7.54 22.24
CA LEU A 147 -8.75 -8.16 22.69
C LEU A 147 -9.63 -7.08 23.33
N VAL A 148 -10.86 -6.95 22.81
CA VAL A 148 -11.88 -6.05 23.35
C VAL A 148 -13.11 -6.87 23.70
N GLN A 149 -13.66 -6.62 24.88
CA GLN A 149 -14.88 -7.27 25.34
C GLN A 149 -16.05 -6.30 25.19
N ALA A 150 -17.12 -6.76 24.55
CA ALA A 150 -18.38 -6.03 24.43
C ALA A 150 -19.53 -6.93 24.89
N GLY A 151 -20.03 -6.65 26.11
CA GLY A 151 -20.93 -7.58 26.80
C GLY A 151 -20.22 -8.89 27.15
N GLU A 152 -20.83 -10.01 26.77
CA GLU A 152 -20.27 -11.36 26.99
C GLU A 152 -19.31 -11.81 25.86
N ALA A 153 -19.24 -11.08 24.75
CA ALA A 153 -18.44 -11.45 23.59
C ALA A 153 -17.05 -10.80 23.61
N VAL A 154 -16.03 -11.58 23.26
CA VAL A 154 -14.64 -11.13 23.07
C VAL A 154 -14.35 -11.03 21.58
N TYR A 155 -13.85 -9.88 21.15
CA TYR A 155 -13.44 -9.61 19.78
C TYR A 155 -11.94 -9.34 19.74
N ALA A 156 -11.30 -9.71 18.63
CA ALA A 156 -9.88 -9.47 18.40
C ALA A 156 -9.72 -8.44 17.27
N LEU A 157 -9.15 -7.28 17.60
CA LEU A 157 -8.84 -6.23 16.63
C LEU A 157 -7.36 -6.34 16.23
N PRO A 158 -7.01 -6.39 14.93
CA PRO A 158 -5.61 -6.36 14.51
C PRO A 158 -4.89 -5.12 15.07
N LEU A 159 -3.83 -5.32 15.85
CA LEU A 159 -3.14 -4.22 16.52
C LEU A 159 -2.55 -3.22 15.51
N ALA A 160 -2.19 -3.68 14.32
CA ALA A 160 -1.73 -2.83 13.21
C ALA A 160 -2.76 -1.79 12.72
N ARG A 161 -4.05 -1.96 13.06
CA ARG A 161 -5.12 -1.00 12.74
C ARG A 161 -5.51 -0.12 13.93
N VAL A 162 -4.90 -0.32 15.10
CA VAL A 162 -5.16 0.47 16.31
C VAL A 162 -4.20 1.65 16.32
N VAL A 163 -4.74 2.86 16.14
CA VAL A 163 -3.94 4.09 16.20
C VAL A 163 -3.58 4.44 17.65
N GLU A 164 -4.54 4.33 18.56
CA GLU A 164 -4.38 4.62 19.99
C GLU A 164 -5.48 3.91 20.80
N VAL A 165 -5.22 3.67 22.09
CA VAL A 165 -6.20 3.16 23.06
C VAL A 165 -6.39 4.22 24.14
N LEU A 166 -7.62 4.68 24.31
CA LEU A 166 -7.97 5.72 25.27
C LEU A 166 -8.94 5.17 26.31
N HIS A 167 -8.72 5.50 27.57
CA HIS A 167 -9.70 5.28 28.62
C HIS A 167 -10.59 6.51 28.75
N ALA A 168 -11.87 6.38 28.39
CA ALA A 168 -12.86 7.44 28.49
C ALA A 168 -13.95 7.03 29.50
N PRO A 169 -14.02 7.65 30.69
CA PRO A 169 -15.14 7.44 31.59
C PRO A 169 -16.44 7.94 30.94
N GLN A 170 -17.59 7.35 31.29
CA GLN A 170 -18.89 7.74 30.69
C GLN A 170 -19.21 9.23 30.87
N THR A 171 -18.68 9.86 31.93
CA THR A 171 -18.84 11.28 32.22
C THR A 171 -18.09 12.21 31.28
N SER A 172 -17.12 11.70 30.51
CA SER A 172 -16.36 12.50 29.52
C SER A 172 -16.91 12.41 28.10
N LEU A 173 -18.08 11.79 27.91
CA LEU A 173 -18.71 11.66 26.59
C LEU A 173 -19.63 12.85 26.32
N GLY A 174 -19.38 13.54 25.21
CA GLY A 174 -20.32 14.50 24.64
C GLY A 174 -21.38 13.80 23.78
N TRP A 175 -22.41 14.56 23.42
CA TRP A 175 -23.45 14.12 22.48
C TRP A 175 -23.62 15.16 21.40
N PHE A 176 -23.57 14.73 20.14
CA PHE A 176 -23.81 15.59 18.99
C PHE A 176 -24.62 14.83 17.94
N ASP A 177 -25.73 15.43 17.49
CA ASP A 177 -26.65 14.85 16.50
C ASP A 177 -27.06 13.40 16.81
N GLY A 178 -27.40 13.13 18.08
CA GLY A 178 -27.82 11.81 18.56
C GLY A 178 -26.71 10.75 18.66
N ARG A 179 -25.44 11.11 18.39
CA ARG A 179 -24.28 10.21 18.50
C ARG A 179 -23.41 10.60 19.68
N ALA A 180 -22.86 9.59 20.36
CA ALA A 180 -21.85 9.80 21.37
C ALA A 180 -20.55 10.27 20.69
N VAL A 181 -19.93 11.28 21.26
CA VAL A 181 -18.67 11.84 20.77
C VAL A 181 -17.65 11.95 21.89
N LEU A 182 -16.38 11.72 21.59
CA LEU A 182 -15.27 11.98 22.48
C LEU A 182 -14.61 13.28 22.05
N ASP A 183 -14.64 14.28 22.93
CA ASP A 183 -13.98 15.55 22.65
C ASP A 183 -12.47 15.42 22.92
N ARG A 184 -11.66 15.55 21.86
CA ARG A 184 -10.22 15.80 22.01
C ARG A 184 -10.01 17.27 21.75
N ARG A 185 -9.19 17.91 22.58
CA ARG A 185 -8.85 19.36 22.49
C ARG A 185 -8.61 19.88 21.05
N SER A 186 -8.12 19.03 20.14
CA SER A 186 -7.87 19.34 18.73
C SER A 186 -8.99 18.94 17.74
N HIS A 187 -9.85 17.97 18.06
CA HIS A 187 -10.98 17.53 17.22
C HIS A 187 -11.94 16.60 17.99
N THR A 188 -13.22 16.61 17.60
CA THR A 188 -14.24 15.72 18.17
C THR A 188 -14.30 14.40 17.40
N LEU A 189 -14.17 13.27 18.11
CA LEU A 189 -14.23 11.93 17.52
C LEU A 189 -15.62 11.30 17.71
N PRO A 190 -16.32 10.88 16.64
CA PRO A 190 -17.56 10.12 16.78
C PRO A 190 -17.27 8.72 17.31
N LEU A 191 -18.08 8.28 18.28
CA LEU A 191 -17.98 6.95 18.86
C LEU A 191 -19.06 6.02 18.30
N ILE A 192 -18.70 4.75 18.17
CA ILE A 192 -19.61 3.67 17.80
C ILE A 192 -19.67 2.70 18.98
N ASP A 193 -20.87 2.38 19.45
CA ASP A 193 -21.07 1.34 20.47
C ASP A 193 -21.02 -0.02 19.79
N LEU A 194 -19.95 -0.79 20.06
CA LEU A 194 -19.76 -2.14 19.51
C LEU A 194 -20.92 -3.09 19.81
N ARG A 195 -21.65 -2.90 20.92
CA ARG A 195 -22.79 -3.76 21.29
C ARG A 195 -24.04 -3.50 20.46
N ARG A 196 -24.16 -2.31 19.87
CA ARG A 196 -25.29 -1.92 19.00
C ARG A 196 -24.97 -2.10 17.53
N TRP A 197 -23.69 -2.07 17.20
CA TRP A 197 -23.21 -2.13 15.82
C TRP A 197 -23.11 -3.56 15.30
N LEU A 198 -22.81 -4.51 16.18
CA LEU A 198 -22.76 -5.96 15.92
C LEU A 198 -24.09 -6.62 16.29
#